data_AF-A0AAW3S5D8-F1
#
_entry.id   AF-A0AAW3S5D8-F1
#
_cell.length_a   1.000
_cell.length_b   1.000
_cell.length_c   1.000
_cell.angle_alpha   90.00
_cell.angle_beta   90.00
_cell.angle_gamma   90.00
#
_symmetry.space_group_name_H-M   'P 1'
#
loop_
_entity.id
_entity.type
_entity.pdbx_description
1 polymer ?
#
loop_
_entity_poly.entity_id
_entity_poly.type
_entity_poly.pdbx_seq_one_letter_code
_entity_poly.pdbx_strand_id
1 'polypeptide(L)' 'MSAALANHSSAQRAAAAAGIVARAGRRWGLLPHQVVIASSIAANAVLRHGQSAAGAVAAVRTAARTHRGAA' A
#
# COMPACT_ATOMS: atom_id res chain seq x y z
N MET A 1 -18.08 -10.79 -21.37
CA MET A 1 -17.37 -10.91 -20.07
C MET A 1 -16.12 -10.06 -20.12
N SER A 2 -16.00 -9.09 -19.21
CA SER A 2 -15.16 -7.91 -19.32
C SER A 2 -13.66 -8.21 -19.15
N ALA A 3 -12.88 -7.99 -20.22
CA ALA A 3 -11.42 -8.01 -20.22
C ALA A 3 -10.78 -6.76 -19.55
N ALA A 4 -11.44 -6.19 -18.53
CA ALA A 4 -10.97 -5.00 -17.82
C ALA A 4 -9.94 -5.29 -16.71
N LEU A 5 -9.71 -6.58 -16.39
CA LEU A 5 -8.84 -7.00 -15.27
C LEU A 5 -7.38 -7.25 -15.69
N ALA A 6 -7.11 -7.44 -16.99
CA ALA A 6 -5.77 -7.77 -17.50
C ALA A 6 -4.90 -6.54 -17.84
N ASN A 7 -5.50 -5.36 -18.03
CA ASN A 7 -4.84 -4.18 -18.58
C ASN A 7 -4.68 -3.01 -17.59
N HIS A 8 -4.72 -3.28 -16.29
CA HIS A 8 -4.47 -2.26 -15.27
C HIS A 8 -2.97 -1.98 -15.20
N SER A 9 -2.51 -0.89 -15.83
CA SER A 9 -1.10 -0.46 -15.83
C SER A 9 -0.55 -0.46 -14.41
N SER A 10 0.70 -0.91 -14.22
CA SER A 10 1.35 -1.02 -12.90
C SER A 10 1.25 0.29 -12.09
N ALA A 11 1.20 1.43 -12.78
CA ALA A 11 0.95 2.75 -12.19
C ALA A 11 -0.43 2.87 -11.51
N GLN A 12 -1.51 2.35 -12.10
CA GLN A 12 -2.84 2.39 -11.50
C GLN A 12 -2.94 1.46 -10.28
N ARG A 13 -2.29 0.28 -10.34
CA ARG A 13 -2.20 -0.63 -9.20
C ARG A 13 -1.40 -0.01 -8.05
N ALA A 14 -0.32 0.70 -8.37
CA ALA A 14 0.49 1.43 -7.39
C ALA A 14 -0.30 2.59 -6.76
N ALA A 15 -1.04 3.35 -7.56
CA ALA A 15 -1.91 4.43 -7.09
C ALA A 15 -3.03 3.89 -6.19
N ALA A 16 -3.63 2.75 -6.53
CA ALA A 16 -4.62 2.09 -5.69
C ALA A 16 -4.02 1.64 -4.35
N ALA A 17 -2.83 1.01 -4.37
CA ALA A 17 -2.15 0.58 -3.15
C ALA A 17 -1.81 1.78 -2.25
N ALA A 18 -1.23 2.84 -2.81
CA ALA A 18 -0.92 4.07 -2.10
C ALA A 18 -2.19 4.73 -1.54
N GLY A 19 -3.27 4.82 -2.31
CA GLY A 19 -4.55 5.39 -1.88
C GLY A 19 -5.20 4.61 -0.74
N ILE A 20 -5.10 3.28 -0.77
CA ILE A 20 -5.58 2.42 0.32
C ILE A 20 -4.74 2.66 1.58
N VAL A 21 -3.41 2.69 1.47
CA VAL A 21 -2.53 2.97 2.62
C VAL A 21 -2.75 4.38 3.16
N ALA A 22 -2.94 5.38 2.31
CA ALA A 22 -3.22 6.75 2.73
C ALA A 22 -4.50 6.86 3.58
N ARG A 23 -5.53 6.09 3.21
CA ARG A 23 -6.83 6.09 3.89
C ARG A 23 -6.84 5.19 5.13
N ALA A 24 -6.23 4.01 5.04
CA ALA A 24 -6.19 3.00 6.10
C ALA A 24 -5.07 3.24 7.12
N GLY A 25 -4.00 3.93 6.75
CA GLY A 25 -2.84 4.17 7.61
C GLY A 25 -3.20 4.95 8.88
N ARG A 26 -4.13 5.91 8.77
CA ARG A 26 -4.69 6.60 9.96
C ARG A 26 -5.41 5.63 10.91
N ARG A 27 -6.15 4.65 10.37
CA ARG A 27 -6.83 3.61 11.18
C ARG A 27 -5.84 2.65 11.84
N TRP A 28 -4.65 2.48 11.28
CA TRP A 28 -3.59 1.66 11.87
C TRP A 28 -2.82 2.39 12.99
N GLY A 29 -3.06 3.69 13.18
CA GLY A 29 -2.37 4.53 14.16
C GLY A 29 -1.04 5.09 13.65
N LEU A 30 -0.83 5.10 12.33
CA LEU A 30 0.34 5.74 11.72
C LEU A 30 0.20 7.26 11.81
N LEU A 31 1.30 7.94 12.16
CA LEU A 31 1.40 9.40 12.09
C LEU A 31 1.32 9.89 10.64
N PRO A 32 0.90 11.15 10.38
CA PRO A 32 0.72 11.66 9.02
C PRO A 32 1.94 11.48 8.12
N HIS A 33 3.15 11.70 8.66
CA HIS A 33 4.40 11.49 7.93
C HIS A 33 4.66 10.00 7.61
N GLN A 34 4.32 9.10 8.54
CA GLN A 34 4.46 7.65 8.31
C GLN A 34 3.49 7.16 7.26
N VAL A 35 2.29 7.73 7.17
CA VAL A 35 1.32 7.41 6.12
C VAL A 35 1.86 7.76 4.73
N VAL A 36 2.56 8.89 4.60
CA VAL A 36 3.20 9.29 3.33
C VAL A 36 4.30 8.30 2.95
N ILE A 37 5.19 7.98 3.89
CA ILE A 37 6.29 7.03 3.67
C ILE A 37 5.73 5.64 3.31
N ALA A 38 4.77 5.15 4.09
CA ALA A 38 4.10 3.87 3.89
C ALA A 38 3.40 3.76 2.53
N SER A 39 2.72 4.84 2.09
CA SER A 39 2.06 4.89 0.78
C SER A 39 3.08 4.82 -0.36
N SER A 40 4.21 5.51 -0.21
CA SER A 40 5.32 5.46 -1.16
C SER A 40 5.98 4.08 -1.22
N ILE A 41 6.15 3.41 -0.07
CA ILE A 41 6.65 2.03 0.00
C ILE A 41 5.69 1.08 -0.72
N ALA A 42 4.38 1.20 -0.49
CA ALA A 42 3.38 0.37 -1.18
C ALA A 42 3.38 0.59 -2.70
N ALA A 43 3.49 1.83 -3.16
CA ALA A 43 3.60 2.13 -4.59
C ALA A 43 4.86 1.53 -5.21
N ASN A 44 6.00 1.66 -4.54
CA ASN A 44 7.27 1.10 -5.00
C ASN A 44 7.30 -0.43 -4.97
N ALA A 45 6.63 -1.07 -4.01
CA ALA A 45 6.41 -2.51 -3.99
C ALA A 45 5.69 -2.99 -5.26
N VAL A 46 4.67 -2.25 -5.72
CA VAL A 46 3.95 -2.59 -6.95
C VAL A 46 4.79 -2.30 -8.20
N LEU A 47 5.48 -1.16 -8.25
CA LEU A 47 6.23 -0.73 -9.44
C LEU A 47 7.56 -1.47 -9.63
N ARG A 48 8.33 -1.67 -8.56
CA ARG A 48 9.68 -2.24 -8.61
C ARG A 48 9.72 -3.74 -8.33
N HIS A 49 8.84 -4.23 -7.47
CA HIS A 49 8.81 -5.64 -7.09
C HIS A 49 7.67 -6.42 -7.75
N GLY A 50 6.88 -5.78 -8.61
CA GLY A 50 5.75 -6.41 -9.30
C GLY A 50 4.68 -6.96 -8.36
N GLN A 51 4.67 -6.52 -7.08
CA GLN A 51 3.71 -7.01 -6.10
C GLN A 51 2.28 -6.58 -6.47
N SER A 52 1.30 -7.43 -6.19
CA SER A 52 -0.09 -7.01 -6.27
C SER A 52 -0.39 -5.93 -5.23
N ALA A 53 -1.31 -5.00 -5.55
CA ALA A 53 -1.70 -3.91 -4.65
C ALA A 53 -2.09 -4.41 -3.24
N ALA A 54 -2.82 -5.52 -3.16
CA ALA A 54 -3.20 -6.13 -1.89
C ALA A 54 -1.99 -6.63 -1.08
N GLY A 55 -0.99 -7.22 -1.73
CA GLY A 55 0.24 -7.71 -1.08
C GLY A 55 1.09 -6.57 -0.53
N ALA A 56 1.23 -5.48 -1.30
CA ALA A 56 1.93 -4.28 -0.86
C ALA A 56 1.25 -3.62 0.36
N VAL A 57 -0.08 -3.48 0.32
CA VAL A 57 -0.87 -2.95 1.45
C VAL A 57 -0.77 -3.86 2.68
N ALA A 58 -0.79 -5.18 2.49
CA ALA A 58 -0.66 -6.15 3.58
C ALA A 58 0.71 -6.06 4.26
N ALA A 59 1.80 -5.92 3.50
CA ALA A 59 3.14 -5.75 4.04
C ALA A 59 3.24 -4.47 4.88
N VAL A 60 2.73 -3.34 4.36
CA VAL A 60 2.70 -2.07 5.08
C VAL A 60 1.85 -2.16 6.34
N ARG A 61 0.68 -2.82 6.28
CA ARG A 61 -0.17 -3.05 7.45
C ARG A 61 0.55 -3.85 8.53
N THR A 62 1.27 -4.90 8.14
CA THR A 62 2.06 -5.71 9.08
C THR A 62 3.16 -4.86 9.72
N ALA A 63 3.90 -4.08 8.93
CA ALA A 63 4.91 -3.15 9.44
C ALA A 63 4.31 -2.08 10.38
N ALA A 64 3.13 -1.57 10.08
CA ALA A 64 2.42 -0.63 10.95
C ALA A 64 2.03 -1.25 12.29
N ARG A 65 1.64 -2.53 12.30
CA ARG A 65 1.34 -3.25 13.56
C ARG A 65 2.59 -3.59 14.36
N THR A 66 3.69 -3.98 13.72
CA THR A 66 4.96 -4.26 14.43
C THR A 66 5.50 -3.01 15.10
N HIS A 67 5.39 -1.84 14.46
CA HIS A 67 5.73 -0.56 15.10
C HIS A 67 4.82 -0.22 16.29
N ARG A 68 3.55 -0.62 16.27
CA ARG A 68 2.60 -0.36 17.36
C ARG A 68 2.77 -1.33 18.55
N GLY A 69 3.32 -2.51 18.34
CA GLY A 69 3.60 -3.50 19.39
C GLY A 69 4.97 -3.34 20.05
N ALA A 70 5.81 -2.41 19.58
CA ALA A 70 7.15 -2.14 20.12
C ALA A 70 7.16 -0.99 21.16
N ALA A 71 6.01 -0.65 21.73
CA ALA A 71 5.85 0.38 22.76
C ALA A 71 5.23 -0.22 24.03
#